data_AF-A0A8J2NHK3-F1
#
_entry.id   AF-A0A8J2NHK3-F1
#
_cell.length_a   1.000
_cell.length_b   1.000
_cell.length_c   1.000
_cell.angle_alpha   90.00
_cell.angle_beta   90.00
_cell.angle_gamma   90.00
#
_symmetry.space_group_name_H-M   'P 1'
#
loop_
_entity.id
_entity.type
_entity.pdbx_description
1 polymer ?
#
loop_
_entity_poly.entity_id
_entity_poly.type
_entity_poly.pdbx_seq_one_letter_code
_entity_poly.pdbx_strand_id
1 'polypeptide(L)'
;MPPIRTQKTNAAADADAPYPGSDAPKKRLLKPVVKGEKEPRFISSVRDWDGKYHHLIGTSTRKIYFGYQFVLRGVCQFIHLAQALPRQVLEKIWYFIFNFGDVGYDAKNVARDVTNEVIVRLAKALPNLRTVSLPSANKVSDEGFLALVSNCPNLKFLEITPSSTRSSSLDKIGLKALDEFCAHPEWAPGLKQILLENNELNKEFMKLMRELSKQREKLVVTLLDRSEHKKWGDWEINTMTSHYQKGRKIPWDKIPRGIAQRHGQDDSIQI
;
A
#
# COMPACT_ATOMS: atom_id res chain seq x y z
N MET A 1 -51.78 -72.87 5.11
CA MET A 1 -52.07 -72.51 3.71
C MET A 1 -50.76 -72.45 2.94
N PRO A 2 -50.75 -72.88 1.67
CA PRO A 2 -49.61 -73.51 0.97
C PRO A 2 -48.73 -72.46 0.26
N PRO A 3 -47.71 -72.78 -0.59
CA PRO A 3 -46.82 -73.94 -0.70
C PRO A 3 -45.31 -73.62 -1.07
N ILE A 4 -44.49 -74.69 -1.22
CA ILE A 4 -43.44 -74.95 -2.26
C ILE A 4 -42.17 -74.06 -2.26
N ARG A 5 -40.99 -74.56 -1.82
CA ARG A 5 -39.95 -75.39 -2.51
C ARG A 5 -39.37 -74.67 -3.74
N THR A 6 -38.08 -74.31 -3.83
CA THR A 6 -36.92 -75.20 -4.03
C THR A 6 -35.58 -74.49 -3.78
N GLN A 7 -34.61 -75.26 -3.28
CA GLN A 7 -33.16 -75.00 -3.21
C GLN A 7 -32.57 -74.67 -4.60
N LYS A 8 -31.46 -73.93 -4.77
CA LYS A 8 -30.02 -74.30 -4.61
C LYS A 8 -29.28 -73.14 -5.34
N THR A 9 -28.15 -72.56 -4.93
CA THR A 9 -26.81 -73.14 -4.87
C THR A 9 -25.86 -72.10 -4.25
N ASN A 10 -24.95 -72.55 -3.39
CA ASN A 10 -23.78 -71.79 -2.97
C ASN A 10 -22.76 -71.69 -4.12
N ALA A 11 -22.15 -70.51 -4.28
CA ALA A 11 -20.78 -70.39 -4.78
C ALA A 11 -20.13 -69.20 -4.06
N ALA A 12 -19.15 -69.51 -3.21
CA ALA A 12 -18.23 -68.57 -2.61
C ALA A 12 -17.18 -68.12 -3.64
N ALA A 13 -16.74 -66.87 -3.56
CA ALA A 13 -15.35 -66.46 -3.74
C ALA A 13 -15.22 -64.94 -3.52
N ASP A 14 -14.46 -64.59 -2.49
CA ASP A 14 -13.83 -63.30 -2.26
C ASP A 14 -13.03 -62.80 -3.48
N ALA A 15 -13.03 -61.49 -3.72
CA ALA A 15 -11.84 -60.67 -3.98
C ALA A 15 -12.21 -59.26 -4.49
N ASP A 16 -11.74 -58.25 -3.76
CA ASP A 16 -11.35 -56.91 -4.22
C ASP A 16 -12.25 -56.18 -5.25
N ALA A 17 -13.20 -55.39 -4.74
CA ALA A 17 -13.73 -54.25 -5.47
C ALA A 17 -12.82 -53.01 -5.22
N PRO A 18 -12.26 -52.37 -6.26
CA PRO A 18 -11.37 -51.22 -6.10
C PRO A 18 -12.14 -49.99 -5.62
N TYR A 19 -11.59 -49.35 -4.60
CA TYR A 19 -11.96 -48.03 -4.09
C TYR A 19 -12.16 -47.02 -5.24
N PRO A 20 -13.29 -46.28 -5.31
CA PRO A 20 -13.39 -45.14 -6.21
C PRO A 20 -12.50 -44.00 -5.71
N GLY A 21 -11.33 -43.88 -6.33
CA GLY A 21 -10.77 -42.64 -6.87
C GLY A 21 -10.67 -41.43 -5.94
N SER A 22 -9.45 -41.22 -5.42
CA SER A 22 -8.78 -39.92 -5.27
C SER A 22 -9.64 -38.71 -4.87
N ASP A 23 -9.60 -38.35 -3.59
CA ASP A 23 -9.80 -36.98 -3.12
C ASP A 23 -8.69 -36.07 -3.67
N ALA A 24 -8.79 -35.73 -4.95
CA ALA A 24 -8.09 -34.58 -5.48
C ALA A 24 -8.73 -33.34 -4.82
N PRO A 25 -7.95 -32.44 -4.21
CA PRO A 25 -8.50 -31.24 -3.59
C PRO A 25 -9.24 -30.47 -4.69
N LYS A 26 -10.56 -30.37 -4.56
CA LYS A 26 -11.42 -29.59 -5.46
C LYS A 26 -10.75 -28.23 -5.61
N LYS A 27 -10.17 -27.96 -6.79
CA LYS A 27 -9.64 -26.66 -7.15
C LYS A 27 -10.76 -25.69 -6.87
N ARG A 28 -10.62 -24.90 -5.80
CA ARG A 28 -11.56 -23.87 -5.40
C ARG A 28 -11.68 -22.98 -6.63
N LEU A 29 -12.78 -23.13 -7.38
CA LEU A 29 -13.05 -22.34 -8.57
C LEU A 29 -13.04 -20.89 -8.10
N LEU A 30 -11.95 -20.18 -8.36
CA LEU A 30 -11.85 -18.76 -8.13
C LEU A 30 -13.08 -18.17 -8.83
N LYS A 31 -13.94 -17.48 -8.07
CA LYS A 31 -15.12 -16.80 -8.61
C LYS A 31 -14.70 -16.08 -9.91
N PRO A 32 -15.50 -16.13 -10.99
CA PRO A 32 -15.13 -15.54 -12.27
C PRO A 32 -14.64 -14.11 -12.04
N VAL A 33 -13.41 -13.85 -12.48
CA VAL A 33 -12.73 -12.60 -12.17
C VAL A 33 -13.47 -11.47 -12.88
N VAL A 34 -14.11 -10.61 -12.10
CA VAL A 34 -14.85 -9.48 -12.65
C VAL A 34 -13.89 -8.52 -13.36
N LYS A 35 -14.40 -7.82 -14.39
CA LYS A 35 -13.64 -6.77 -15.07
C LYS A 35 -13.23 -5.66 -14.09
N GLY A 36 -14.11 -5.36 -13.11
CA GLY A 36 -13.91 -4.29 -12.13
C GLY A 36 -13.80 -2.91 -12.78
N GLU A 37 -13.57 -1.90 -11.96
CA GLU A 37 -13.28 -0.54 -12.38
C GLU A 37 -11.78 -0.33 -12.59
N LYS A 38 -11.41 0.60 -13.47
CA LYS A 38 -9.99 0.95 -13.70
C LYS A 38 -9.35 1.66 -12.51
N GLU A 39 -10.13 2.53 -11.87
CA GLU A 39 -9.69 3.44 -10.81
C GLU A 39 -10.72 3.50 -9.66
N PRO A 40 -11.02 2.37 -8.99
CA PRO A 40 -11.95 2.34 -7.87
C PRO A 40 -11.53 3.31 -6.77
N ARG A 41 -12.52 4.04 -6.26
CA ARG A 41 -12.38 5.00 -5.16
C ARG A 41 -13.22 4.53 -3.98
N PHE A 42 -12.57 4.28 -2.85
CA PHE A 42 -13.20 3.83 -1.62
C PHE A 42 -13.24 4.98 -0.63
N ILE A 43 -14.39 5.60 -0.44
CA ILE A 43 -14.52 6.78 0.43
C ILE A 43 -14.61 6.35 1.89
N SER A 44 -15.36 5.29 2.19
CA SER A 44 -15.60 4.78 3.54
C SER A 44 -15.27 3.30 3.63
N SER A 45 -14.49 2.90 4.64
CA SER A 45 -14.19 1.48 4.87
C SER A 45 -15.45 0.67 5.19
N VAL A 46 -16.40 1.25 5.92
CA VAL A 46 -17.66 0.56 6.26
C VAL A 46 -18.60 0.45 5.05
N ARG A 47 -18.73 1.52 4.25
CA ARG A 47 -19.72 1.53 3.15
C ARG A 47 -19.20 0.86 1.88
N ASP A 48 -17.93 1.04 1.56
CA ASP A 48 -17.37 0.75 0.24
C ASP A 48 -16.41 -0.45 0.25
N TRP A 49 -15.81 -0.77 1.40
CA TRP A 49 -14.86 -1.88 1.52
C TRP A 49 -15.53 -3.17 1.99
N ASP A 50 -16.07 -3.17 3.21
CA ASP A 50 -16.49 -4.39 3.90
C ASP A 50 -17.49 -5.23 3.08
N GLY A 51 -16.98 -6.34 2.55
CA GLY A 51 -17.75 -7.28 1.73
C GLY A 51 -18.10 -6.80 0.32
N LYS A 52 -17.72 -5.59 -0.11
CA LYS A 52 -18.16 -4.98 -1.39
C LYS A 52 -17.04 -4.69 -2.39
N TYR A 53 -15.79 -4.58 -1.94
CA TYR A 53 -14.66 -4.24 -2.81
C TYR A 53 -14.45 -5.23 -3.97
N HIS A 54 -14.86 -6.49 -3.81
CA HIS A 54 -14.63 -7.57 -4.76
C HIS A 54 -15.36 -7.40 -6.11
N HIS A 55 -16.39 -6.56 -6.19
CA HIS A 55 -17.05 -6.19 -7.45
C HIS A 55 -16.33 -5.04 -8.17
N LEU A 56 -15.65 -4.18 -7.41
CA LEU A 56 -14.98 -2.98 -7.92
C LEU A 56 -13.53 -3.27 -8.33
N ILE A 57 -12.84 -4.14 -7.59
CA ILE A 57 -11.46 -4.54 -7.91
C ILE A 57 -11.48 -5.78 -8.80
N GLY A 58 -10.96 -5.64 -10.01
CA GLY A 58 -10.98 -6.68 -11.03
C GLY A 58 -9.82 -6.58 -12.01
N THR A 59 -9.90 -7.35 -13.10
CA THR A 59 -8.78 -7.44 -14.08
C THR A 59 -8.41 -6.12 -14.77
N SER A 60 -9.31 -5.14 -14.76
CA SER A 60 -9.07 -3.80 -15.34
C SER A 60 -8.50 -2.80 -14.33
N THR A 61 -8.52 -3.11 -13.04
CA THR A 61 -8.05 -2.20 -11.98
C THR A 61 -6.55 -1.97 -12.10
N ARG A 62 -6.15 -0.70 -12.10
CA ARG A 62 -4.75 -0.26 -12.12
C ARG A 62 -4.43 0.68 -10.97
N LYS A 63 -5.44 1.43 -10.50
CA LYS A 63 -5.27 2.41 -9.43
C LYS A 63 -6.31 2.20 -8.36
N ILE A 64 -5.89 2.27 -7.10
CA ILE A 64 -6.80 2.22 -5.96
C ILE A 64 -6.61 3.51 -5.18
N TYR A 65 -7.73 4.21 -4.97
CA TYR A 65 -7.79 5.43 -4.19
C TYR A 65 -8.62 5.19 -2.93
N PHE A 66 -8.08 5.63 -1.80
CA PHE A 66 -8.79 5.67 -0.53
C PHE A 66 -9.13 7.13 -0.24
N GLY A 67 -10.42 7.38 -0.05
CA GLY A 67 -10.94 8.68 0.33
C GLY A 67 -10.71 8.97 1.80
N TYR A 68 -11.07 10.19 2.17
CA TYR A 68 -10.76 10.82 3.45
C TYR A 68 -11.40 10.08 4.65
N GLN A 69 -12.63 9.57 4.50
CA GLN A 69 -13.30 8.80 5.58
C GLN A 69 -12.82 7.34 5.70
N PHE A 70 -11.85 6.92 4.90
CA PHE A 70 -11.39 5.54 4.87
C PHE A 70 -10.39 5.27 6.00
N VAL A 71 -10.82 4.49 6.99
CA VAL A 71 -9.94 4.01 8.05
C VAL A 71 -9.56 2.58 7.77
N LEU A 72 -8.27 2.36 7.52
CA LEU A 72 -7.73 1.03 7.31
C LEU A 72 -7.41 0.39 8.66
N ARG A 73 -8.32 -0.45 9.17
CA ARG A 73 -8.17 -1.09 10.48
C ARG A 73 -7.46 -2.44 10.32
N GLY A 74 -6.16 -2.43 10.65
CA GLY A 74 -5.38 -3.63 10.91
C GLY A 74 -5.14 -4.55 9.70
N VAL A 75 -4.58 -5.71 10.01
CA VAL A 75 -4.05 -6.68 9.03
C VAL A 75 -5.15 -7.36 8.21
N CYS A 76 -6.34 -7.54 8.80
CA CYS A 76 -7.43 -8.32 8.20
C CYS A 76 -7.95 -7.73 6.88
N GLN A 77 -8.02 -6.40 6.76
CA GLN A 77 -8.60 -5.76 5.57
C GLN A 77 -7.76 -5.95 4.30
N PHE A 78 -6.42 -6.01 4.42
CA PHE A 78 -5.52 -6.30 3.30
C PHE A 78 -5.21 -7.78 3.11
N ILE A 79 -5.20 -8.57 4.19
CA ILE A 79 -5.13 -10.03 4.05
C ILE A 79 -6.28 -10.51 3.16
N HIS A 80 -7.48 -9.96 3.37
CA HIS A 80 -8.60 -10.23 2.48
C HIS A 80 -8.30 -9.81 1.04
N LEU A 81 -7.67 -8.67 0.78
CA LEU A 81 -7.31 -8.27 -0.58
C LEU A 81 -6.34 -9.26 -1.25
N ALA A 82 -5.28 -9.67 -0.56
CA ALA A 82 -4.29 -10.62 -1.08
C ALA A 82 -4.83 -12.06 -1.22
N GLN A 83 -5.76 -12.46 -0.35
CA GLN A 83 -6.38 -13.79 -0.37
C GLN A 83 -7.60 -13.89 -1.30
N ALA A 84 -8.35 -12.79 -1.48
CA ALA A 84 -9.59 -12.76 -2.24
C ALA A 84 -9.37 -12.43 -3.72
N LEU A 85 -8.29 -11.71 -4.07
CA LEU A 85 -8.00 -11.35 -5.45
C LEU A 85 -7.00 -12.32 -6.09
N PRO A 86 -7.26 -12.76 -7.33
CA PRO A 86 -6.29 -13.54 -8.10
C PRO A 86 -5.00 -12.75 -8.36
N ARG A 87 -3.86 -13.45 -8.43
CA ARG A 87 -2.54 -12.83 -8.71
C ARG A 87 -2.54 -11.97 -9.97
N GLN A 88 -3.29 -12.35 -11.00
CA GLN A 88 -3.40 -11.61 -12.27
C GLN A 88 -4.03 -10.22 -12.10
N VAL A 89 -4.82 -10.00 -11.04
CA VAL A 89 -5.36 -8.68 -10.69
C VAL A 89 -4.32 -7.90 -9.90
N LEU A 90 -3.73 -8.53 -8.88
CA LEU A 90 -2.75 -7.91 -7.98
C LEU A 90 -1.51 -7.38 -8.75
N GLU A 91 -1.00 -8.17 -9.70
CA GLU A 91 0.16 -7.79 -10.54
C GLU A 91 -0.10 -6.59 -11.46
N LYS A 92 -1.37 -6.22 -11.67
CA LYS A 92 -1.76 -5.09 -12.52
C LYS A 92 -2.03 -3.82 -11.72
N ILE A 93 -2.08 -3.90 -10.39
CA ILE A 93 -2.25 -2.71 -9.55
C ILE A 93 -0.91 -1.97 -9.49
N TRP A 94 -0.94 -0.71 -9.91
CA TRP A 94 0.25 0.15 -9.99
C TRP A 94 0.20 1.33 -9.04
N TYR A 95 -1.00 1.78 -8.65
CA TYR A 95 -1.19 2.95 -7.79
C TYR A 95 -1.97 2.57 -6.55
N PHE A 96 -1.44 2.98 -5.40
CA PHE A 96 -2.03 2.77 -4.10
C PHE A 96 -1.97 4.09 -3.31
N ILE A 97 -3.07 4.84 -3.33
CA ILE A 97 -3.07 6.25 -2.90
C ILE A 97 -4.13 6.48 -1.82
N PHE A 98 -3.68 6.98 -0.67
CA PHE A 98 -4.56 7.58 0.33
C PHE A 98 -4.64 9.10 0.10
N ASN A 99 -5.84 9.59 -0.17
CA ASN A 99 -6.11 11.02 -0.27
C ASN A 99 -6.21 11.63 1.13
N PHE A 100 -5.70 12.86 1.25
CA PHE A 100 -5.83 13.70 2.43
C PHE A 100 -6.53 14.99 1.96
N GLY A 101 -7.49 15.54 2.72
CA GLY A 101 -8.23 16.71 2.25
C GLY A 101 -9.35 17.25 3.15
N ASP A 102 -9.65 16.61 4.28
CA ASP A 102 -10.57 17.16 5.30
C ASP A 102 -9.78 17.43 6.60
N VAL A 103 -9.89 18.65 7.12
CA VAL A 103 -9.27 19.11 8.38
C VAL A 103 -10.34 19.44 9.44
N GLY A 104 -11.61 19.14 9.15
CA GLY A 104 -12.70 19.26 10.11
C GLY A 104 -12.51 18.37 11.34
N TYR A 105 -13.21 18.67 12.42
CA TYR A 105 -13.13 17.95 13.69
C TYR A 105 -13.39 16.43 13.57
N ASP A 106 -14.06 15.98 12.50
CA ASP A 106 -14.38 14.58 12.20
C ASP A 106 -13.44 13.93 11.15
N ALA A 107 -12.38 14.60 10.74
CA ALA A 107 -11.44 14.09 9.75
C ALA A 107 -10.76 12.81 10.23
N LYS A 108 -11.10 11.68 9.60
CA LYS A 108 -10.50 10.35 9.84
C LYS A 108 -9.44 9.98 8.81
N ASN A 109 -8.86 11.00 8.17
CA ASN A 109 -7.97 10.93 7.01
C ASN A 109 -6.57 10.45 7.37
N VAL A 110 -6.49 9.28 7.99
CA VAL A 110 -5.27 8.87 8.66
C VAL A 110 -4.96 7.44 8.27
N ALA A 111 -3.83 7.27 7.57
CA ALA A 111 -3.11 6.01 7.55
C ALA A 111 -2.52 5.66 8.94
N ARG A 112 -3.03 6.27 10.03
CA ARG A 112 -2.56 6.13 11.42
C ARG A 112 -2.57 4.70 11.91
N ASP A 113 -3.50 3.90 11.41
CA ASP A 113 -3.63 2.50 11.79
C ASP A 113 -2.94 1.54 10.81
N VAL A 114 -2.30 2.08 9.75
CA VAL A 114 -1.44 1.30 8.87
C VAL A 114 -0.12 1.03 9.58
N THR A 115 0.18 -0.25 9.83
CA THR A 115 1.41 -0.70 10.50
C THR A 115 2.43 -1.23 9.51
N ASN A 116 3.70 -1.39 9.93
CA ASN A 116 4.72 -2.08 9.13
C ASN A 116 4.25 -3.45 8.63
N GLU A 117 3.58 -4.23 9.49
CA GLU A 117 3.07 -5.56 9.17
C GLU A 117 2.10 -5.56 7.98
N VAL A 118 1.29 -4.50 7.88
CA VAL A 118 0.37 -4.28 6.77
C VAL A 118 1.16 -3.93 5.49
N ILE A 119 2.12 -3.01 5.60
CA ILE A 119 2.95 -2.58 4.48
C ILE A 119 3.80 -3.72 3.91
N VAL A 120 4.40 -4.55 4.76
CA VAL A 120 5.19 -5.72 4.34
C VAL A 120 4.33 -6.68 3.52
N ARG A 121 3.10 -6.97 3.97
CA ARG A 121 2.19 -7.83 3.21
C ARG A 121 1.74 -7.19 1.90
N LEU A 122 1.45 -5.89 1.93
CA LEU A 122 1.07 -5.14 0.73
C LEU A 122 2.18 -5.17 -0.32
N ALA A 123 3.42 -4.89 0.08
CA ALA A 123 4.57 -4.88 -0.82
C ALA A 123 4.82 -6.26 -1.44
N LYS A 124 4.62 -7.35 -0.68
CA LYS A 124 4.69 -8.73 -1.18
C LYS A 124 3.53 -9.11 -2.10
N ALA A 125 2.32 -8.61 -1.82
CA ALA A 125 1.13 -8.92 -2.60
C ALA A 125 1.06 -8.13 -3.92
N LEU A 126 1.60 -6.91 -3.95
CA LEU A 126 1.54 -5.97 -5.07
C LEU A 126 2.94 -5.63 -5.60
N PRO A 127 3.67 -6.58 -6.23
CA PRO A 127 5.08 -6.40 -6.60
C PRO A 127 5.32 -5.34 -7.71
N ASN A 128 4.27 -4.95 -8.45
CA ASN A 128 4.36 -4.01 -9.57
C ASN A 128 3.90 -2.58 -9.23
N LEU A 129 3.86 -2.24 -7.94
CA LEU A 129 3.54 -0.88 -7.51
C LEU A 129 4.53 0.13 -8.09
N ARG A 130 3.95 1.21 -8.63
CA ARG A 130 4.66 2.37 -9.19
C ARG A 130 4.50 3.60 -8.32
N THR A 131 3.37 3.72 -7.65
CA THR A 131 3.05 4.88 -6.80
C THR A 131 2.41 4.37 -5.52
N VAL A 132 3.04 4.69 -4.39
CA VAL A 132 2.48 4.47 -3.06
C VAL A 132 2.44 5.79 -2.33
N SER A 133 1.28 6.13 -1.79
CA SER A 133 1.14 7.30 -0.95
C SER A 133 0.32 7.02 0.29
N LEU A 134 0.95 7.31 1.42
CA LEU A 134 0.44 7.05 2.75
C LEU A 134 0.71 8.30 3.62
N PRO A 135 -0.04 9.40 3.41
CA PRO A 135 0.01 10.53 4.30
C PRO A 135 -0.56 10.14 5.67
N SER A 136 0.02 10.71 6.72
CA SER A 136 -0.37 10.45 8.10
C SER A 136 -0.20 8.99 8.56
N ALA A 137 0.84 8.32 8.08
CA ALA A 137 1.17 6.93 8.41
C ALA A 137 2.04 6.82 9.68
N ASN A 138 1.45 7.11 10.84
CA ASN A 138 2.21 7.29 12.11
C ASN A 138 2.81 6.00 12.71
N LYS A 139 2.39 4.82 12.21
CA LYS A 139 2.84 3.51 12.69
C LYS A 139 3.69 2.78 11.64
N VAL A 140 4.11 3.49 10.60
CA VAL A 140 5.04 2.99 9.58
C VAL A 140 6.42 3.58 9.87
N SER A 141 7.39 2.70 10.11
CA SER A 141 8.77 3.04 10.40
C SER A 141 9.71 2.49 9.32
N ASP A 142 11.00 2.37 9.64
CA ASP A 142 12.06 1.88 8.75
C ASP A 142 11.71 0.55 8.08
N GLU A 143 11.15 -0.39 8.83
CA GLU A 143 10.78 -1.71 8.31
C GLU A 143 9.75 -1.62 7.18
N GLY A 144 8.70 -0.81 7.35
CA GLY A 144 7.68 -0.63 6.32
C GLY A 144 8.23 0.08 5.09
N PHE A 145 9.08 1.10 5.27
CA PHE A 145 9.76 1.77 4.17
C PHE A 145 10.64 0.79 3.37
N LEU A 146 11.50 0.05 4.05
CA LEU A 146 12.41 -0.92 3.45
C LEU A 146 11.66 -2.04 2.72
N ALA A 147 10.54 -2.50 3.28
CA ALA A 147 9.70 -3.50 2.64
C ALA A 147 9.14 -3.02 1.29
N LEU A 148 8.74 -1.75 1.18
CA LEU A 148 8.23 -1.19 -0.08
C LEU A 148 9.34 -1.09 -1.12
N VAL A 149 10.49 -0.51 -0.79
CA VAL A 149 11.58 -0.31 -1.76
C VAL A 149 12.25 -1.62 -2.21
N SER A 150 12.31 -2.63 -1.33
CA SER A 150 12.90 -3.94 -1.63
C SER A 150 11.97 -4.87 -2.43
N ASN A 151 10.65 -4.85 -2.18
CA ASN A 151 9.71 -5.75 -2.84
C ASN A 151 9.03 -5.15 -4.08
N CYS A 152 9.10 -3.82 -4.28
CA CYS A 152 8.48 -3.12 -5.41
C CYS A 152 9.54 -2.50 -6.35
N PRO A 153 10.17 -3.27 -7.26
CA PRO A 153 11.23 -2.76 -8.15
C PRO A 153 10.76 -1.68 -9.14
N ASN A 154 9.46 -1.65 -9.44
CA ASN A 154 8.85 -0.70 -10.38
C ASN A 154 8.42 0.64 -9.76
N LEU A 155 8.76 0.86 -8.48
CA LEU A 155 8.35 2.04 -7.73
C LEU A 155 8.98 3.31 -8.31
N LYS A 156 8.15 4.32 -8.58
CA LYS A 156 8.51 5.64 -9.14
C LYS A 156 8.26 6.77 -8.17
N PHE A 157 7.22 6.65 -7.34
CA PHE A 157 6.86 7.60 -6.30
C PHE A 157 6.54 6.87 -5.01
N LEU A 158 7.14 7.33 -3.90
CA LEU A 158 6.86 6.83 -2.57
C LEU A 158 6.67 8.00 -1.61
N GLU A 159 5.54 8.02 -0.91
CA GLU A 159 5.29 8.95 0.19
C GLU A 159 4.92 8.18 1.45
N ILE A 160 5.64 8.48 2.52
CA ILE A 160 5.35 8.05 3.89
C ILE A 160 5.63 9.25 4.79
N THR A 161 4.58 9.89 5.27
CA THR A 161 4.69 11.05 6.16
C THR A 161 3.81 10.87 7.38
N PRO A 162 4.26 11.23 8.60
CA PRO A 162 3.40 11.21 9.77
C PRO A 162 2.38 12.36 9.74
N SER A 163 1.38 12.30 10.61
CA SER A 163 0.42 13.38 10.80
C SER A 163 1.06 14.53 11.59
N SER A 164 0.68 15.76 11.22
CA SER A 164 1.09 17.00 11.89
C SER A 164 0.71 17.06 13.38
N THR A 165 -0.29 16.28 13.79
CA THR A 165 -0.74 16.25 15.18
C THR A 165 0.42 15.81 16.08
N ARG A 166 0.66 16.59 17.15
CA ARG A 166 1.65 16.48 18.25
C ARG A 166 1.93 15.10 18.88
N SER A 167 1.57 13.98 18.27
CA SER A 167 2.15 12.69 18.63
C SER A 167 3.63 12.73 18.27
N SER A 168 4.46 12.85 19.30
CA SER A 168 5.85 12.41 19.32
C SER A 168 5.89 10.90 19.02
N SER A 169 5.59 10.51 17.78
CA SER A 169 5.83 9.15 17.33
C SER A 169 7.35 8.98 17.28
N LEU A 170 7.84 8.16 18.21
CA LEU A 170 9.25 7.79 18.38
C LEU A 170 9.80 7.02 17.17
N ASP A 171 8.92 6.55 16.28
CA ASP A 171 9.23 5.67 15.15
C ASP A 171 9.12 6.40 13.81
N LYS A 172 9.85 7.52 13.68
CA LYS A 172 10.02 8.20 12.38
C LYS A 172 10.85 7.31 11.44
N ILE A 173 10.76 7.55 10.12
CA ILE A 173 11.76 7.00 9.19
C ILE A 173 13.13 7.52 9.65
N GLY A 174 13.92 6.59 10.16
CA GLY A 174 15.18 6.78 10.83
C GLY A 174 16.36 6.67 9.89
N LEU A 175 17.53 6.82 10.50
CA LEU A 175 18.82 6.74 9.83
C LEU A 175 19.05 5.35 9.23
N LYS A 176 18.55 4.29 9.87
CA LYS A 176 18.78 2.90 9.43
C LYS A 176 18.13 2.62 8.09
N ALA A 177 16.88 3.06 7.87
CA ALA A 177 16.24 2.86 6.57
C ALA A 177 16.97 3.57 5.43
N LEU A 178 17.44 4.80 5.66
CA LEU A 178 18.19 5.54 4.65
C LEU A 178 19.56 4.93 4.39
N ASP A 179 20.26 4.50 5.44
CA ASP A 179 21.57 3.85 5.34
C ASP A 179 21.48 2.54 4.55
N GLU A 180 20.54 1.66 4.93
CA GLU A 180 20.27 0.40 4.23
C GLU A 180 19.86 0.65 2.77
N PHE A 181 19.03 1.68 2.51
CA PHE A 181 18.63 2.03 1.15
C PHE A 181 19.77 2.60 0.30
N CYS A 182 20.78 3.21 0.92
CA CYS A 182 22.03 3.61 0.26
C CYS A 182 22.95 2.41 0.01
N ALA A 183 22.94 1.40 0.89
CA ALA A 183 23.71 0.17 0.71
C ALA A 183 23.16 -0.71 -0.44
N HIS A 184 21.87 -0.59 -0.75
CA HIS A 184 21.17 -1.39 -1.76
C HIS A 184 20.64 -0.53 -2.95
N PRO A 185 21.52 -0.12 -3.90
CA PRO A 185 21.12 0.65 -5.08
C PRO A 185 20.16 -0.11 -6.02
N GLU A 186 20.10 -1.43 -5.94
CA GLU A 186 19.21 -2.30 -6.72
C GLU A 186 17.74 -2.21 -6.30
N TRP A 187 17.44 -1.69 -5.10
CA TRP A 187 16.07 -1.52 -4.63
C TRP A 187 15.42 -0.30 -5.29
N ALA A 188 14.26 -0.51 -5.93
CA ALA A 188 13.53 0.51 -6.67
C ALA A 188 14.43 1.40 -7.57
N PRO A 189 15.13 0.83 -8.57
CA PRO A 189 16.11 1.58 -9.37
C PRO A 189 15.48 2.68 -10.22
N GLY A 190 14.18 2.57 -10.51
CA GLY A 190 13.39 3.55 -11.26
C GLY A 190 12.76 4.66 -10.42
N LEU A 191 13.08 4.74 -9.13
CA LEU A 191 12.47 5.68 -8.20
C LEU A 191 12.81 7.12 -8.55
N LYS A 192 11.79 7.91 -8.88
CA LYS A 192 11.92 9.31 -9.28
C LYS A 192 11.77 10.26 -8.11
N GLN A 193 10.93 9.90 -7.15
CA GLN A 193 10.67 10.76 -6.00
C GLN A 193 10.37 9.93 -4.74
N ILE A 194 10.94 10.37 -3.62
CA ILE A 194 10.50 9.99 -2.29
C ILE A 194 10.08 11.25 -1.55
N LEU A 195 8.98 11.18 -0.83
CA LEU A 195 8.49 12.24 0.03
C LEU A 195 8.54 11.76 1.50
N LEU A 196 9.36 12.44 2.30
CA LEU A 196 9.67 12.13 3.70
C LEU A 196 9.28 13.30 4.60
N GLU A 197 9.12 13.03 5.90
CA GLU A 197 8.99 14.09 6.90
C GLU A 197 10.25 14.96 6.93
N ASN A 198 10.08 16.27 7.08
CA ASN A 198 11.19 17.16 7.33
C ASN A 198 11.84 16.86 8.69
N ASN A 199 13.12 16.48 8.64
CA ASN A 199 13.97 16.30 9.82
C ASN A 199 15.31 17.03 9.64
N GLU A 200 15.25 18.31 9.22
CA GLU A 200 16.43 19.15 9.02
C GLU A 200 17.32 19.32 10.26
N LEU A 201 16.77 19.12 11.48
CA LEU A 201 17.54 19.18 12.73
C LEU A 201 18.54 18.02 12.85
N ASN A 202 18.26 16.86 12.24
CA ASN A 202 19.15 15.72 12.28
C ASN A 202 20.20 15.79 11.15
N LYS A 203 21.42 16.18 11.52
CA LYS A 203 22.55 16.29 10.59
C LYS A 203 22.88 14.97 9.87
N GLU A 204 22.77 13.83 10.55
CA GLU A 204 23.07 12.52 9.96
C GLU A 204 21.99 12.12 8.95
N PHE A 205 20.73 12.43 9.24
CA PHE A 205 19.61 12.21 8.31
C PHE A 205 19.82 13.01 7.03
N MET A 206 20.15 14.31 7.16
CA MET A 206 20.42 15.17 6.01
C MET A 206 21.64 14.71 5.21
N LYS A 207 22.66 14.17 5.86
CA LYS A 207 23.84 13.60 5.20
C LYS A 207 23.48 12.36 4.39
N LEU A 208 22.79 11.38 4.99
CA LEU A 208 22.34 10.17 4.29
C LEU A 208 21.40 10.48 3.13
N MET A 209 20.43 11.37 3.34
CA MET A 209 19.51 11.81 2.29
C MET A 209 20.25 12.45 1.11
N ARG A 210 21.23 13.32 1.40
CA ARG A 210 22.05 13.95 0.36
C ARG A 210 22.86 12.89 -0.39
N GLU A 211 23.45 11.94 0.32
CA GLU A 211 24.22 10.86 -0.29
C GLU A 211 23.36 9.98 -1.21
N LEU A 212 22.19 9.57 -0.74
CA LEU A 212 21.20 8.85 -1.53
C LEU A 212 20.85 9.59 -2.83
N SER A 213 20.59 10.89 -2.73
CA SER A 213 20.24 11.73 -3.90
C SER A 213 21.42 11.97 -4.85
N LYS A 214 22.67 11.77 -4.41
CA LYS A 214 23.85 11.79 -5.29
C LYS A 214 24.03 10.45 -6.00
N GLN A 215 23.93 9.34 -5.27
CA GLN A 215 23.99 8.00 -5.85
C GLN A 215 22.91 7.81 -6.93
N ARG A 216 21.71 8.37 -6.68
CA ARG A 216 20.56 8.30 -7.60
C ARG A 216 20.29 9.68 -8.19
N GLU A 217 21.03 10.05 -9.24
CA GLU A 217 20.94 11.37 -9.85
C GLU A 217 19.52 11.81 -10.30
N LYS A 218 18.67 10.84 -10.65
CA LYS A 218 17.28 11.08 -11.08
C LYS A 218 16.28 11.13 -9.93
N LEU A 219 16.69 10.76 -8.72
CA LEU A 219 15.85 10.75 -7.54
C LEU A 219 15.76 12.15 -6.96
N VAL A 220 14.53 12.62 -6.76
CA VAL A 220 14.21 13.83 -6.01
C VAL A 220 13.72 13.42 -4.63
N VAL A 221 14.47 13.77 -3.59
CA VAL A 221 14.01 13.62 -2.21
C VAL A 221 13.28 14.89 -1.80
N THR A 222 12.02 14.76 -1.44
CA THR A 222 11.16 15.87 -1.01
C THR A 222 10.95 15.76 0.50
N LEU A 223 11.36 16.79 1.22
CA LEU A 223 11.05 16.93 2.64
C LEU A 223 9.75 17.71 2.76
N LEU A 224 8.79 17.17 3.49
CA LEU A 224 7.49 17.76 3.74
C LEU A 224 7.43 18.25 5.19
N ASP A 225 7.15 19.52 5.37
CA ASP A 225 6.83 20.11 6.66
C ASP A 225 5.34 20.46 6.70
N ARG A 226 4.68 20.12 7.81
CA ARG A 226 3.26 20.40 8.03
C ARG A 226 3.13 21.19 9.32
N SER A 227 2.45 22.31 9.23
CA SER A 227 2.13 23.15 10.38
C SER A 227 0.65 23.49 10.39
N GLU A 228 0.04 23.46 11.58
CA GLU A 228 -1.34 23.86 11.80
C GLU A 228 -1.35 25.28 12.36
N HIS A 229 -2.06 26.20 11.71
CA HIS A 229 -2.27 27.54 12.21
C HIS A 229 -3.76 27.88 12.27
N LYS A 230 -4.15 28.58 13.33
CA LYS A 230 -5.54 29.00 13.50
C LYS A 230 -5.77 30.32 12.77
N LYS A 231 -6.76 30.37 11.91
CA LYS A 231 -7.14 31.58 11.17
C LYS A 231 -8.65 31.78 11.27
N TRP A 232 -9.05 32.93 11.82
CA TRP A 232 -10.46 33.34 11.97
C TRP A 232 -11.39 32.34 12.69
N GLY A 233 -10.86 31.46 13.54
CA GLY A 233 -11.64 30.47 14.29
C GLY A 233 -11.47 29.03 13.79
N ASP A 234 -11.07 28.87 12.53
CA ASP A 234 -10.83 27.58 11.89
C ASP A 234 -9.34 27.20 11.91
N TRP A 235 -9.06 25.90 11.88
CA TRP A 235 -7.70 25.38 11.73
C TRP A 235 -7.39 25.24 10.24
N GLU A 236 -6.33 25.89 9.78
CA GLU A 236 -5.75 25.69 8.46
C GLU A 236 -4.47 24.87 8.60
N ILE A 237 -4.22 23.96 7.66
CA ILE A 237 -2.94 23.26 7.52
C ILE A 237 -2.13 23.98 6.45
N ASN A 238 -0.90 24.35 6.79
CA ASN A 238 0.10 24.80 5.86
C ASN A 238 1.10 23.67 5.58
N THR A 239 1.24 23.33 4.31
CA THR A 239 2.13 22.29 3.82
C THR A 239 3.27 22.95 3.04
N MET A 240 4.51 22.77 3.50
CA MET A 240 5.71 23.29 2.84
C MET A 240 6.61 22.15 2.38
N THR A 241 7.02 22.16 1.11
CA THR A 241 7.94 21.16 0.55
C THR A 241 9.31 21.76 0.25
N SER A 242 10.37 20.99 0.53
CA SER A 242 11.73 21.28 0.10
C SER A 242 12.28 20.11 -0.70
N HIS A 243 12.68 20.38 -1.95
CA HIS A 243 13.14 19.35 -2.87
C HIS A 243 14.66 19.30 -2.93
N TYR A 244 15.24 18.10 -2.94
CA TYR A 244 16.67 17.84 -3.01
C TYR A 244 16.97 16.86 -4.14
N GLN A 245 18.02 17.14 -4.91
CA GLN A 245 18.54 16.26 -5.95
C GLN A 245 20.04 16.48 -6.08
N LYS A 246 20.81 15.41 -6.36
CA LYS A 246 22.27 15.47 -6.44
C LYS A 246 22.92 16.12 -5.20
N GLY A 247 22.34 15.89 -4.03
CA GLY A 247 22.79 16.39 -2.73
C GLY A 247 22.54 17.87 -2.46
N ARG A 248 21.79 18.57 -3.33
CA ARG A 248 21.52 20.01 -3.21
C ARG A 248 20.03 20.30 -3.19
N LYS A 249 19.64 21.35 -2.47
CA LYS A 249 18.26 21.87 -2.51
C LYS A 249 18.00 22.45 -3.90
N ILE A 250 16.87 22.08 -4.50
CA ILE A 250 16.44 22.53 -5.82
C ILE A 250 15.51 23.73 -5.62
N PRO A 251 15.75 24.85 -6.33
CA PRO A 251 14.79 25.92 -6.47
C PRO A 251 13.48 25.43 -7.11
N TRP A 252 12.35 26.05 -6.77
CA TRP A 252 11.03 25.63 -7.25
C TRP A 252 10.90 25.64 -8.77
N ASP A 253 11.58 26.57 -9.45
CA ASP A 253 11.60 26.74 -10.91
C ASP A 253 12.40 25.65 -11.66
N LYS A 254 13.22 24.89 -10.92
CA LYS A 254 14.11 23.85 -11.47
C LYS A 254 13.67 22.43 -11.13
N ILE A 255 12.51 22.26 -10.49
CA ILE A 255 11.98 20.93 -10.17
C ILE A 255 11.67 20.19 -11.48
N PRO A 256 12.16 18.95 -11.66
CA PRO A 256 11.84 18.15 -12.84
C PRO A 256 10.33 17.95 -13.03
N ARG A 257 9.88 17.84 -14.29
CA ARG A 257 8.47 17.55 -14.59
C ARG A 257 8.08 16.14 -14.12
N GLY A 258 6.85 15.97 -13.66
CA GLY A 258 6.30 14.69 -13.18
C GLY A 258 6.80 14.28 -11.78
N ILE A 259 7.31 15.25 -11.02
CA ILE A 259 7.50 15.17 -9.57
C ILE A 259 6.16 15.53 -8.96
N ALA A 260 5.62 14.61 -8.18
CA ALA A 260 4.33 14.79 -7.55
C ALA A 260 4.40 15.90 -6.50
N GLN A 261 3.38 16.74 -6.49
CA GLN A 261 3.28 17.87 -5.58
C GLN A 261 2.04 17.71 -4.70
N ARG A 262 2.18 18.14 -3.44
CA ARG A 262 1.09 18.34 -2.48
C ARG A 262 0.92 19.86 -2.38
N HIS A 263 -0.25 20.39 -2.74
CA HIS A 263 -0.51 21.83 -2.75
C HIS A 263 -1.72 22.19 -1.91
N GLY A 264 -1.56 23.19 -1.02
CA GLY A 264 -2.68 23.82 -0.34
C GLY A 264 -3.45 22.88 0.59
N GLN A 265 -4.75 23.16 0.75
CA GLN A 265 -5.68 22.45 1.65
C GLN A 265 -6.24 21.16 1.01
N ASP A 266 -6.24 21.09 -0.34
CA ASP A 266 -6.55 19.89 -1.11
C ASP A 266 -5.25 19.11 -1.32
N ASP A 267 -4.90 18.32 -0.32
CA ASP A 267 -3.70 17.49 -0.33
C ASP A 267 -3.85 16.27 -1.27
N SER A 268 -4.71 16.28 -2.30
CA SER A 268 -4.64 15.26 -3.33
C SER A 268 -3.29 15.32 -4.04
N ILE A 269 -2.60 14.17 -4.14
CA ILE A 269 -1.34 14.13 -4.89
C ILE A 269 -1.65 14.35 -6.36
N GLN A 270 -1.01 15.37 -6.93
CA GLN A 270 -0.99 15.58 -8.36
C GLN A 270 0.37 15.12 -8.89
N ILE A 271 0.36 14.11 -9.78
CA ILE A 271 1.55 13.48 -10.40
C ILE A 271 1.71 13.98 -11.82
#